data_AF-A0A022RMM7-F1
#
_entry.id   AF-A0A022RMM7-F1
#
_cell.length_a   1.000
_cell.length_b   1.000
_cell.length_c   1.000
_cell.angle_alpha   90.00
_cell.angle_beta   90.00
_cell.angle_gamma   90.00
#
_symmetry.space_group_name_H-M   'P 1'
#
loop_
_entity.id
_entity.type
_entity.pdbx_description
1 polymer ?
#
loop_
_entity_poly.entity_id
_entity_poly.type
_entity_poly.pdbx_seq_one_letter_code
_entity_poly.pdbx_strand_id
1 'polypeptide(L)'
;MGNKAAKAIGTLTSFTCEICDERSLSTQKFRHGNSYAYCIGRHIKARVEGYNTEIKCPKLSCRRKLDPLECREIISPELFVKLCDSVCSSAVSGKKSATALTGMR
;
A
#
# COMPACT_ATOMS: atom_id res chain seq x y z
N MET A 1 -6.86 -39.11 32.90
CA MET A 1 -7.96 -38.22 32.46
C MET A 1 -7.39 -37.14 31.54
N GLY A 2 -8.10 -36.81 30.44
CA GLY A 2 -7.94 -35.52 29.77
C GLY A 2 -7.25 -35.52 28.40
N ASN A 3 -7.89 -36.13 27.40
CA ASN A 3 -7.60 -35.90 25.99
C ASN A 3 -8.10 -34.51 25.58
N LYS A 4 -7.36 -33.73 24.76
CA LYS A 4 -7.98 -32.85 23.74
C LYS A 4 -7.00 -32.44 22.64
N ALA A 5 -7.45 -32.72 21.42
CA ALA A 5 -6.76 -32.52 20.15
C ALA A 5 -6.33 -31.05 19.93
N ALA A 6 -5.07 -30.86 19.57
CA ALA A 6 -4.61 -29.64 18.92
C ALA A 6 -5.16 -29.60 17.49
N LYS A 7 -6.35 -29.03 17.34
CA LYS A 7 -6.98 -28.69 16.05
C LYS A 7 -6.13 -27.60 15.39
N ALA A 8 -5.73 -27.82 14.14
CA ALA A 8 -4.93 -26.95 13.28
C ALA A 8 -4.95 -25.46 13.66
N ILE A 9 -3.87 -24.99 14.30
CA ILE A 9 -3.65 -23.56 14.55
C ILE A 9 -3.01 -23.01 13.29
N GLY A 10 -3.81 -22.41 12.40
CA GLY A 10 -3.25 -21.43 11.46
C GLY A 10 -2.53 -20.37 12.29
N THR A 11 -1.22 -20.24 12.11
CA THR A 11 -0.34 -19.43 12.95
C THR A 11 -0.84 -17.99 13.05
N LEU A 12 -1.55 -17.64 14.12
CA LEU A 12 -1.93 -16.26 14.42
C LEU A 12 -0.68 -15.51 14.87
N THR A 13 0.06 -14.91 13.93
CA THR A 13 1.20 -14.07 14.26
C THR A 13 0.70 -12.72 14.76
N SER A 14 0.95 -12.39 16.03
CA SER A 14 0.73 -11.02 16.50
C SER A 14 1.72 -10.07 15.81
N PHE A 15 1.24 -8.88 15.43
CA PHE A 15 2.09 -7.80 14.94
C PHE A 15 1.58 -6.45 15.43
N THR A 16 2.47 -5.46 15.48
CA THR A 16 2.12 -4.06 15.70
C THR A 16 2.01 -3.37 14.35
N CYS A 17 0.90 -2.69 14.10
CA CYS A 17 0.70 -1.97 12.85
C CYS A 17 1.59 -0.73 12.79
N GLU A 18 2.41 -0.61 11.75
CA GLU A 18 3.36 0.51 11.55
C GLU A 18 2.68 1.86 11.21
N ILE A 19 1.35 1.92 11.22
CA ILE A 19 0.55 3.11 10.83
C ILE A 19 -0.20 3.67 12.04
N CYS A 20 -0.87 2.81 12.82
CA CYS A 20 -1.64 3.21 14.00
C CYS A 20 -1.01 2.77 15.34
N ASP A 21 0.11 2.04 15.30
CA ASP A 21 0.82 1.49 16.46
C ASP A 21 -0.01 0.51 17.34
N GLU A 22 -1.14 0.02 16.81
CA GLU A 22 -1.99 -0.95 17.50
C GLU A 22 -1.53 -2.39 17.25
N ARG A 23 -1.51 -3.21 18.31
CA ARG A 23 -1.22 -4.65 18.26
C ARG A 23 -2.50 -5.46 18.07
N SER A 24 -2.51 -6.39 17.12
CA SER A 24 -3.65 -7.29 16.90
C SER A 24 -3.20 -8.67 16.44
N LEU A 25 -4.04 -9.66 16.74
CA LEU A 25 -3.99 -11.02 16.20
C LEU A 25 -4.90 -11.05 14.97
N SER A 26 -4.48 -10.40 13.88
CA SER A 26 -5.33 -10.30 12.68
C SER A 26 -4.78 -11.11 11.51
N THR A 27 -5.70 -11.76 10.80
CA THR A 27 -5.44 -12.38 9.48
C THR A 27 -5.43 -11.34 8.36
N GLN A 28 -5.83 -10.10 8.64
CA GLN A 28 -5.98 -9.01 7.66
C GLN A 28 -4.69 -8.18 7.50
N LYS A 29 -3.55 -8.87 7.48
CA LYS A 29 -2.25 -8.27 7.24
C LYS A 29 -2.11 -7.92 5.76
N PHE A 30 -1.69 -6.69 5.47
CA PHE A 30 -1.33 -6.31 4.12
C PHE A 30 -0.10 -7.09 3.64
N ARG A 31 -0.09 -7.51 2.37
CA ARG A 31 0.94 -8.38 1.79
C ARG A 31 2.36 -7.86 1.97
N HIS A 32 2.53 -6.54 2.02
CA HIS A 32 3.83 -5.87 1.98
C HIS A 32 4.20 -5.06 3.23
N GLY A 33 3.89 -5.57 4.42
CA GLY A 33 4.40 -4.98 5.67
C GLY A 33 3.68 -5.46 6.91
N ASN A 34 4.01 -4.85 8.04
CA ASN A 34 3.28 -5.04 9.29
C ASN A 34 2.22 -3.95 9.39
N SER A 35 1.19 -4.02 8.53
CA SER A 35 0.11 -3.04 8.52
C SER A 35 -1.22 -3.73 8.26
N TYR A 36 -2.29 -3.27 8.91
CA TYR A 36 -3.64 -3.73 8.60
C TYR A 36 -4.06 -3.24 7.21
N ALA A 37 -4.77 -4.09 6.47
CA ALA A 37 -5.37 -3.71 5.20
C ALA A 37 -6.19 -2.40 5.32
N TYR A 38 -7.02 -2.30 6.36
CA TYR A 38 -7.81 -1.11 6.61
C TYR A 38 -6.97 0.17 6.82
N CYS A 39 -5.86 0.10 7.54
CA CYS A 39 -4.95 1.23 7.72
C CYS A 39 -4.28 1.65 6.40
N ILE A 40 -3.96 0.68 5.53
CA ILE A 40 -3.48 0.95 4.16
C ILE A 40 -4.55 1.70 3.36
N GLY A 41 -5.81 1.27 3.43
CA GLY A 41 -6.91 1.94 2.75
C GLY A 41 -7.08 3.40 3.19
N ARG A 42 -7.01 3.68 4.50
CA ARG A 42 -7.04 5.07 5.01
C ARG A 42 -5.86 5.89 4.52
N HIS A 43 -4.65 5.34 4.53
CA HIS A 43 -3.45 6.03 4.03
C HIS A 43 -3.59 6.40 2.55
N ILE A 44 -4.05 5.48 1.72
CA ILE A 44 -4.31 5.73 0.30
C ILE A 44 -5.31 6.87 0.13
N LYS A 45 -6.44 6.81 0.85
CA LYS A 45 -7.47 7.86 0.82
C LYS A 45 -6.88 9.24 1.14
N ALA A 46 -6.17 9.36 2.25
CA ALA A 46 -5.56 10.61 2.67
C ALA A 46 -4.53 11.14 1.65
N ARG A 47 -3.77 10.25 1.00
CA ARG A 47 -2.77 10.66 -0.02
C ARG A 47 -3.41 11.13 -1.32
N VAL A 48 -4.43 10.42 -1.79
CA VAL A 48 -5.21 10.78 -2.99
C VAL A 48 -5.91 12.12 -2.78
N GLU A 49 -6.58 12.31 -1.64
CA GLU A 49 -7.30 13.55 -1.31
C GLU A 49 -6.35 14.72 -1.05
N GLY A 50 -5.16 14.46 -0.49
CA GLY A 50 -4.15 15.48 -0.23
C GLY A 50 -3.33 15.92 -1.45
N TYR A 51 -3.73 15.56 -2.68
CA TYR A 51 -3.04 15.88 -3.94
C TYR A 51 -1.55 15.49 -3.97
N ASN A 52 -1.16 14.48 -3.19
CA ASN A 52 0.21 13.99 -3.23
C ASN A 52 0.40 13.19 -4.52
N THR A 53 1.36 13.61 -5.33
CA THR A 53 1.66 12.95 -6.61
C THR A 53 2.24 11.55 -6.40
N GLU A 54 2.90 11.30 -5.27
CA GLU A 54 3.57 10.02 -5.03
C GLU A 54 2.99 9.25 -3.83
N ILE A 55 2.25 8.19 -4.13
CA ILE A 55 1.64 7.29 -3.15
C ILE A 55 2.63 6.16 -2.82
N LYS A 56 3.43 6.38 -1.77
CA LYS A 56 4.40 5.41 -1.23
C LYS A 56 3.80 4.56 -0.13
N CYS A 57 4.49 3.46 0.19
CA CYS A 57 4.27 2.71 1.41
C CYS A 57 4.29 3.65 2.63
N PRO A 58 3.39 3.46 3.61
CA PRO A 58 3.31 4.34 4.78
C PRO A 58 4.52 4.24 5.72
N LYS A 59 5.28 3.14 5.67
CA LYS A 59 6.50 3.00 6.47
C LYS A 59 7.53 4.04 6.01
N LEU A 60 8.03 4.85 6.94
CA LEU A 60 8.97 5.95 6.68
C LEU A 60 10.22 5.53 5.89
N SER A 61 10.72 4.31 6.12
CA SER A 61 11.90 3.77 5.44
C SER A 61 11.57 3.04 4.12
N CYS A 62 10.29 2.86 3.79
CA CYS A 62 9.88 2.13 2.61
C CYS A 62 9.74 3.06 1.41
N ARG A 63 10.60 2.84 0.41
CA ARG A 63 10.60 3.61 -0.84
C ARG A 63 9.75 2.99 -1.94
N ARG A 64 9.09 1.85 -1.67
CA ARG A 64 8.23 1.19 -2.64
C ARG A 64 6.95 1.99 -2.85
N LYS A 65 6.56 2.15 -4.11
CA LYS A 65 5.24 2.65 -4.50
C LYS A 65 4.20 1.58 -4.19
N LEU A 66 2.99 2.00 -3.83
CA LEU A 66 1.88 1.09 -3.70
C LEU A 66 1.38 0.72 -5.09
N ASP A 67 1.30 -0.59 -5.38
CA ASP A 67 0.65 -1.08 -6.59
C ASP A 67 -0.87 -1.01 -6.40
N PRO A 68 -1.60 -0.28 -7.26
CA PRO A 68 -3.06 -0.20 -7.19
C PRO A 68 -3.73 -1.58 -7.18
N LEU A 69 -3.18 -2.55 -7.92
CA LEU A 69 -3.78 -3.88 -8.06
C LEU A 69 -3.76 -4.64 -6.74
N GLU A 70 -2.70 -4.49 -5.95
CA GLU A 70 -2.61 -5.09 -4.61
C GLU A 70 -3.56 -4.44 -3.59
N CYS A 71 -3.99 -3.21 -3.88
CA CYS A 71 -4.89 -2.46 -3.01
C CYS A 71 -6.36 -2.64 -3.41
N ARG A 72 -6.66 -3.25 -4.56
CA ARG A 72 -8.02 -3.35 -5.13
C ARG A 72 -9.03 -4.01 -4.20
N GLU A 73 -8.61 -5.02 -3.43
CA GLU A 73 -9.47 -5.73 -2.48
C GLU A 73 -9.62 -4.99 -1.14
N ILE A 74 -8.85 -3.92 -0.94
CA ILE A 74 -8.74 -3.17 0.32
C ILE A 74 -9.51 -1.86 0.27
N ILE A 75 -9.56 -1.24 -0.91
CA ILE A 75 -10.14 0.09 -1.12
C ILE A 75 -11.43 0.01 -1.94
N SER A 76 -12.25 1.06 -1.85
CA SER A 76 -13.45 1.16 -2.67
C SER A 76 -13.12 1.30 -4.17
N PRO A 77 -14.02 0.90 -5.08
CA PRO A 77 -13.80 1.04 -6.52
C PRO A 77 -13.49 2.49 -6.95
N GLU A 78 -14.17 3.48 -6.36
CA GLU A 78 -13.91 4.90 -6.64
C GLU A 78 -12.51 5.32 -6.22
N LEU A 79 -12.06 4.90 -5.03
CA LEU A 79 -10.72 5.20 -4.54
C LEU A 79 -9.65 4.48 -5.37
N PHE A 80 -9.94 3.28 -5.87
CA PHE A 80 -9.07 2.55 -6.78
C PHE A 80 -8.84 3.30 -8.10
N VAL A 81 -9.89 3.83 -8.72
CA VAL A 81 -9.75 4.64 -9.95
C VAL A 81 -8.86 5.86 -9.69
N LYS A 82 -9.11 6.62 -8.62
CA LYS A 82 -8.31 7.79 -8.27
C LYS A 82 -6.85 7.45 -7.96
N LEU A 83 -6.60 6.30 -7.32
CA LEU A 83 -5.24 5.79 -7.08
C LEU A 83 -4.52 5.50 -8.41
N CYS A 84 -5.19 4.82 -9.35
CA CYS A 84 -4.65 4.56 -10.69
C CYS A 84 -4.32 5.87 -11.44
N ASP A 85 -5.21 6.86 -11.39
CA ASP A 85 -4.99 8.16 -12.03
C ASP A 85 -3.78 8.89 -11.44
N SER A 86 -3.63 8.88 -10.11
CA SER A 86 -2.49 9.47 -9.41
C SER A 86 -1.16 8.78 -9.80
N VAL A 87 -1.14 7.45 -9.85
CA VAL A 87 0.05 6.68 -10.27
C VAL A 87 0.41 6.98 -11.74
N CYS A 88 -0.59 7.02 -12.63
CA CYS A 88 -0.40 7.33 -14.05
C CYS A 88 0.11 8.77 -14.25
N SER A 89 -0.50 9.75 -13.58
CA SER A 89 -0.13 11.17 -13.68
C SER A 89 1.32 11.42 -13.29
N SER A 90 1.82 10.70 -12.28
CA SER A 90 3.22 10.75 -11.87
C SER A 90 4.17 10.11 -12.87
N ALA A 91 3.76 9.04 -13.56
CA ALA A 91 4.55 8.43 -14.63
C ALA A 91 4.61 9.31 -15.90
N VAL A 92 3.53 10.05 -16.20
CA VAL A 92 3.48 10.97 -17.34
C VAL A 92 4.25 12.26 -17.06
N SER A 93 4.15 12.81 -15.84
CA SER A 93 4.88 14.04 -15.48
C SER A 93 6.40 13.86 -15.44
N GLY A 94 6.89 12.62 -15.27
CA GLY A 94 8.31 12.27 -15.43
C GLY A 94 8.82 12.27 -16.89
N LYS A 95 7.92 12.44 -17.88
CA LYS A 95 8.25 12.53 -19.31
C LYS A 95 8.17 13.99 -19.78
N LYS A 96 8.98 14.85 -19.18
CA LYS A 96 9.38 16.14 -19.77
C LYS A 96 10.91 16.26 -19.83
N SER A 97 11.60 15.21 -20.25
CA SER A 97 12.87 15.42 -20.94
C SER A 97 12.52 15.64 -22.40
N ALA A 98 12.42 16.92 -22.78
CA ALA A 98 12.70 17.30 -24.14
C ALA A 98 13.99 16.59 -24.55
N THR A 99 13.92 15.74 -25.57
CA THR A 99 15.11 15.42 -26.35
C THR A 99 15.55 16.73 -26.96
N ALA A 100 16.45 17.43 -26.24
CA ALA A 100 17.17 18.55 -26.79
C ALA A 100 17.95 18.00 -27.99
N LEU A 101 17.52 18.41 -29.18
CA LEU A 101 18.36 18.48 -30.36
C LEU A 101 19.65 19.21 -29.96
N THR A 102 20.73 18.47 -29.69
CA THR A 102 22.08 19.05 -29.72
C THR A 102 23.03 17.98 -30.21
N GLY A 103 23.64 18.29 -31.36
CA GLY A 103 24.21 17.32 -32.28
C GLY A 103 25.52 16.67 -31.87
N MET A 104 25.76 15.54 -32.53
CA MET A 104 27.02 14.97 -33.01
C MET A 104 26.54 14.02 -34.14
N ARG A 105 26.92 14.12 -35.41
CA ARG A 105 28.14 14.54 -36.08
C ARG A 105 27.80 14.85 -37.55
#